data_AF-A0A2M9XGM3-F1
#
_entry.id   AF-A0A2M9XGM3-F1
#
_cell.length_a   1.000
_cell.length_b   1.000
_cell.length_c   1.000
_cell.angle_alpha   90.00
_cell.angle_beta   90.00
_cell.angle_gamma   90.00
#
_symmetry.space_group_name_H-M   'P 1'
#
loop_
_entity.id
_entity.type
_entity.pdbx_description
1 polymer ?
#
loop_
_entity_poly.entity_id
_entity_poly.type
_entity_poly.pdbx_seq_one_letter_code
_entity_poly.pdbx_strand_id
1 'polypeptide(L)'
;MATPMFRRIPRKLEEVLGEKGASEFVDFIDDSFAANRENVMELIFERFEKRLVEELNAFRVEYKKDLADFRAEVKAEIAELRIEMHKLIASQTKWMVGAIIALTGIFSIIVKL
;
A
#
# COMPACT_ATOMS: atom_id res chain seq x y z
N MET A 1 -25.51 25.97 17.02
CA MET A 1 -25.21 26.70 18.28
C MET A 1 -23.74 26.49 18.58
N ALA A 2 -22.88 27.46 18.24
CA ALA A 2 -21.48 27.42 18.66
C ALA A 2 -21.44 27.66 20.18
N THR A 3 -20.81 26.75 20.91
CA THR A 3 -20.63 26.88 22.36
C THR A 3 -19.56 27.93 22.60
N PRO A 4 -19.84 29.04 23.31
CA PRO A 4 -18.80 30.05 23.59
C PRO A 4 -17.70 29.38 24.42
N MET A 5 -16.45 29.43 23.94
CA MET A 5 -15.31 28.80 24.62
C MET A 5 -14.92 29.56 25.90
N PHE A 6 -15.34 30.82 26.06
CA PHE A 6 -15.02 31.63 27.24
C PHE A 6 -16.19 31.72 28.21
N ARG A 7 -16.04 31.05 29.36
CA ARG A 7 -16.90 31.24 30.54
C ARG A 7 -16.47 32.51 31.29
N ARG A 8 -17.03 33.65 30.87
CA ARG A 8 -16.93 35.01 31.47
C ARG A 8 -15.53 35.65 31.51
N ILE A 9 -15.48 36.95 31.25
CA ILE A 9 -14.27 37.76 31.41
C ILE A 9 -13.88 37.81 32.90
N PRO A 10 -12.58 37.75 33.25
CA PRO A 10 -12.13 37.93 34.61
C PRO A 10 -12.57 39.29 35.18
N ARG A 11 -13.12 39.31 36.40
CA ARG A 11 -13.67 40.54 37.03
C ARG A 11 -12.74 41.77 37.00
N LYS A 12 -11.43 41.56 37.17
CA LYS A 12 -10.42 42.64 37.10
C LYS A 12 -10.34 43.31 35.72
N LEU A 13 -10.57 42.55 34.65
CA LEU A 13 -10.62 43.07 33.28
C LEU A 13 -11.91 43.85 33.04
N GLU A 14 -13.03 43.37 33.58
CA GLU A 14 -14.33 44.02 33.50
C GLU A 14 -14.35 45.38 34.24
N GLU A 15 -13.71 45.46 35.42
CA GLU A 15 -13.55 46.72 36.17
C GLU A 15 -12.70 47.76 35.42
N VAL A 16 -11.67 47.31 34.68
CA VAL A 16 -10.75 48.20 33.95
C VAL A 16 -11.34 48.66 32.61
N LEU A 17 -12.06 47.78 31.91
CA LEU A 17 -12.65 48.03 30.58
C LEU A 17 -14.05 48.65 30.66
N GLY A 18 -14.71 48.57 31.82
CA GLY A 18 -16.13 48.87 31.98
C GLY A 18 -17.04 47.83 31.31
N GLU A 19 -18.32 47.85 31.65
CA GLU A 19 -19.31 46.87 31.16
C GLU A 19 -19.39 46.83 29.62
N LYS A 20 -19.37 47.99 28.98
CA LYS A 20 -19.42 48.11 27.52
C LYS A 20 -18.14 47.65 26.83
N GLY A 21 -16.97 48.05 27.36
CA GLY A 21 -15.67 47.65 26.79
C GLY A 21 -15.36 46.17 26.98
N ALA A 22 -15.84 45.58 28.08
CA ALA A 22 -15.77 44.14 28.29
C ALA A 22 -16.59 43.37 27.24
N SER A 23 -17.81 43.82 26.92
CA SER A 23 -18.63 43.21 25.85
C SER A 23 -17.95 43.28 24.48
N GLU A 24 -17.47 44.46 24.08
CA GLU A 24 -16.78 44.65 22.79
C GLU A 24 -15.51 43.80 22.70
N PHE A 25 -14.81 43.59 23.83
CA PHE A 25 -13.65 42.69 23.88
C PHE A 25 -14.03 41.22 23.73
N VAL A 26 -15.14 40.75 24.33
CA VAL A 26 -15.65 39.38 24.09
C VAL A 26 -15.95 39.19 22.61
N ASP A 27 -16.68 40.13 22.00
CA ASP A 27 -17.08 40.04 20.60
C ASP A 27 -15.85 39.99 19.69
N PHE A 28 -14.85 40.85 19.92
CA PHE A 28 -13.58 40.82 19.18
C PHE A 28 -12.84 39.47 19.31
N ILE A 29 -12.80 38.91 20.52
CA ILE A 29 -12.15 37.63 20.79
C ILE A 29 -12.92 36.51 20.08
N ASP A 30 -14.24 36.44 20.22
CA ASP A 30 -15.06 35.41 19.58
C ASP A 30 -14.94 35.47 18.05
N ASP A 31 -14.94 36.66 17.45
CA ASP A 31 -14.72 36.86 16.01
C ASP A 31 -13.31 36.42 15.58
N SER A 32 -12.28 36.81 16.34
CA SER A 32 -10.89 36.44 16.06
C SER A 32 -10.67 34.93 16.16
N PHE A 33 -11.27 34.27 17.16
CA PHE A 33 -11.20 32.83 17.33
C PHE A 33 -12.00 32.09 16.27
N ALA A 34 -13.16 32.63 15.83
CA ALA A 34 -13.95 32.06 14.75
C ALA A 34 -13.15 32.08 13.43
N ALA A 35 -12.58 33.23 13.06
CA ALA A 35 -11.73 33.37 11.88
C ALA A 35 -10.47 32.49 11.97
N ASN A 36 -9.81 32.45 13.14
CA ASN A 36 -8.65 31.60 13.35
C ASN A 36 -8.99 30.10 13.22
N ARG A 37 -10.16 29.67 13.71
CA ARG A 37 -10.61 28.28 13.57
C ARG A 37 -10.80 27.89 12.11
N GLU A 38 -11.37 28.77 11.31
CA GLU A 38 -11.55 28.57 9.88
C GLU A 38 -10.20 28.41 9.17
N ASN A 39 -9.28 29.35 9.39
CA ASN A 39 -7.92 29.30 8.82
C ASN A 39 -7.16 28.02 9.25
N VAL A 40 -7.27 27.63 10.52
CA VAL A 40 -6.64 26.40 11.04
C VAL A 40 -7.26 25.17 10.38
N MET A 41 -8.58 25.13 10.21
CA MET A 41 -9.24 24.02 9.53
C MET A 41 -8.82 23.92 8.08
N GLU A 42 -8.79 25.03 7.35
CA GLU A 42 -8.32 25.07 5.96
C GLU A 42 -6.89 24.53 5.83
N LEU A 43 -5.97 25.00 6.68
CA LEU A 43 -4.59 24.52 6.71
C LEU A 43 -4.48 23.02 7.05
N ILE A 44 -5.33 22.52 7.95
CA ILE A 44 -5.36 21.08 8.29
C ILE A 44 -5.85 20.28 7.09
N PHE A 45 -6.94 20.71 6.44
CA PHE A 45 -7.48 20.03 5.28
C PHE A 45 -6.48 19.99 4.12
N GLU A 46 -5.85 21.13 3.80
CA GLU A 46 -4.83 21.19 2.76
C GLU A 46 -3.65 20.25 3.05
N ARG A 47 -3.14 20.26 4.29
CA ARG A 47 -2.04 19.38 4.69
C ARG A 47 -2.44 17.92 4.69
N PHE A 48 -3.66 17.62 5.12
CA PHE A 48 -4.19 16.26 5.13
C PHE A 48 -4.36 15.73 3.70
N GLU A 49 -4.99 16.50 2.82
CA GLU A 49 -5.16 16.15 1.40
C GLU A 49 -3.81 15.94 0.73
N LYS A 50 -2.85 16.86 0.93
CA LYS A 50 -1.50 16.73 0.39
C LYS A 50 -0.82 15.45 0.86
N ARG A 51 -0.83 15.17 2.17
CA ARG A 51 -0.24 13.94 2.72
C ARG A 51 -0.94 12.70 2.20
N LEU A 52 -2.27 12.71 2.10
CA LEU A 52 -3.00 11.57 1.54
C LEU A 52 -2.62 11.30 0.09
N VAL A 53 -2.47 12.34 -0.74
CA VAL A 53 -2.07 12.18 -2.14
C VAL A 53 -0.63 11.65 -2.23
N GLU A 54 0.28 12.14 -1.40
CA GLU A 54 1.67 11.66 -1.32
C GLU A 54 1.72 10.17 -0.94
N GLU A 55 1.05 9.77 0.14
CA GLU A 55 0.99 8.38 0.62
C GLU A 55 0.32 7.46 -0.40
N LEU A 56 -0.78 7.88 -1.01
CA LEU A 56 -1.49 7.09 -2.02
C LEU A 56 -0.64 6.87 -3.28
N ASN A 57 0.14 7.88 -3.68
CA ASN A 57 1.05 7.75 -4.80
C ASN A 57 2.24 6.85 -4.46
N ALA A 58 2.83 6.98 -3.27
CA ALA A 58 3.89 6.10 -2.79
C ALA A 58 3.41 4.64 -2.77
N PHE A 59 2.26 4.38 -2.15
CA PHE A 59 1.64 3.06 -2.11
C PHE A 59 1.37 2.50 -3.51
N ARG A 60 0.86 3.32 -4.44
CA ARG A 60 0.60 2.90 -5.82
C ARG A 60 1.88 2.50 -6.55
N VAL A 61 2.99 3.21 -6.33
CA VAL A 61 4.29 2.91 -6.93
C VAL A 61 4.84 1.61 -6.37
N GLU A 62 4.84 1.46 -5.05
CA GLU A 62 5.29 0.25 -4.35
C GLU A 62 4.49 -0.98 -4.78
N TYR A 63 3.16 -0.90 -4.74
CA TYR A 63 2.29 -2.00 -5.18
C TYR A 63 2.54 -2.43 -6.63
N LYS A 64 2.74 -1.47 -7.54
CA LYS A 64 3.04 -1.79 -8.95
C LYS A 64 4.40 -2.48 -9.10
N LYS A 65 5.39 -2.07 -8.31
CA LYS A 65 6.71 -2.68 -8.30
C LYS A 65 6.62 -4.12 -7.78
N ASP A 66 6.00 -4.33 -6.63
CA ASP A 66 5.85 -5.66 -6.03
C ASP A 66 5.09 -6.62 -6.97
N LEU A 67 4.05 -6.12 -7.64
CA LEU A 67 3.32 -6.92 -8.63
C LEU A 67 4.18 -7.28 -9.85
N ALA A 68 5.05 -6.37 -10.29
CA ALA A 68 5.96 -6.62 -11.41
C ALA A 68 7.04 -7.64 -11.03
N ASP A 69 7.60 -7.51 -9.82
CA ASP A 69 8.62 -8.39 -9.26
C ASP A 69 8.04 -9.81 -9.08
N PHE A 70 6.86 -9.93 -8.47
CA PHE A 70 6.15 -11.20 -8.32
C PHE A 70 5.85 -11.86 -9.69
N ARG A 71 5.43 -11.08 -10.68
CA ARG A 71 5.18 -11.60 -12.04
C ARG A 71 6.47 -12.10 -12.70
N ALA A 72 7.60 -11.46 -12.44
CA ALA A 72 8.90 -11.88 -12.95
C ALA A 72 9.36 -13.19 -12.28
N GLU A 73 9.20 -13.29 -10.96
CA GLU A 73 9.51 -14.48 -10.18
C GLU A 73 8.71 -15.70 -10.66
N VAL A 74 7.38 -15.57 -10.74
CA VAL A 74 6.50 -16.66 -11.24
C VAL A 74 6.87 -17.09 -12.66
N LYS A 75 7.25 -16.15 -13.54
CA LYS A 75 7.70 -16.50 -14.89
C LYS A 75 9.02 -17.28 -14.87
N ALA A 76 9.95 -16.91 -14.00
CA ALA A 76 11.22 -17.60 -13.84
C ALA A 76 10.99 -19.03 -13.33
N GLU A 77 10.20 -19.20 -12.26
CA GLU A 77 9.85 -20.52 -11.73
C GLU A 77 9.16 -21.42 -12.76
N ILE A 78 8.23 -20.88 -13.55
CA ILE A 78 7.58 -21.64 -14.63
C ILE A 78 8.59 -22.06 -15.70
N ALA A 79 9.56 -21.20 -16.03
CA ALA A 79 10.60 -21.52 -17.01
C ALA A 79 11.53 -22.63 -16.49
N GLU A 80 11.93 -22.54 -15.22
CA GLU A 80 12.73 -23.57 -14.55
C GLU A 80 12.00 -24.90 -14.49
N LEU A 81 10.74 -24.92 -14.05
CA LEU A 81 9.91 -26.12 -14.01
C LEU A 81 9.77 -26.76 -15.39
N ARG A 82 9.61 -25.96 -16.45
CA ARG A 82 9.59 -26.46 -17.84
C ARG A 82 10.91 -27.13 -18.19
N ILE A 83 12.06 -26.54 -17.85
CA ILE A 83 13.38 -27.13 -18.13
C ILE A 83 13.53 -28.46 -17.39
N GLU A 84 13.16 -28.51 -16.12
CA GLU A 84 13.21 -29.73 -15.31
C GLU A 84 12.34 -30.85 -15.89
N MET A 85 11.11 -30.52 -16.29
CA MET A 85 10.22 -31.48 -16.95
C MET A 85 10.82 -32.04 -18.24
N HIS A 86 11.41 -31.20 -19.10
CA HIS A 86 12.06 -31.68 -20.32
C HIS A 86 13.25 -32.61 -20.02
N LYS A 87 14.06 -32.28 -19.00
CA LYS A 87 15.18 -33.12 -18.57
C LYS A 87 14.70 -34.49 -18.08
N LEU A 88 13.64 -34.52 -17.27
CA LEU A 88 13.06 -35.77 -16.77
C LEU A 88 12.51 -36.63 -17.91
N ILE A 89 11.75 -36.04 -18.83
CA ILE A 89 11.20 -36.74 -20.01
C ILE A 89 12.32 -37.29 -20.89
N ALA A 90 13.36 -36.49 -21.16
CA ALA A 90 14.50 -36.93 -21.97
C ALA A 90 15.26 -38.08 -21.31
N SER A 91 15.47 -38.00 -19.99
CA SER A 91 16.09 -39.08 -19.20
C SER A 91 15.26 -40.37 -19.26
N GLN A 92 13.96 -40.28 -19.00
CA GLN A 92 13.05 -41.42 -19.07
C GLN A 92 13.03 -42.05 -20.48
N THR A 93 12.96 -41.22 -21.53
CA THR A 93 12.95 -41.69 -22.92
C THR A 93 14.25 -42.41 -23.27
N LYS A 94 15.40 -41.90 -22.83
CA LYS A 94 16.70 -42.56 -23.02
C LYS A 94 16.71 -43.97 -22.42
N TRP A 95 16.22 -44.12 -21.19
CA TRP A 95 16.15 -45.43 -20.53
C TRP A 95 15.16 -46.38 -21.20
N MET A 96 14.00 -45.88 -21.62
CA MET A 96 13.02 -46.68 -22.37
C MET A 96 13.58 -47.20 -23.70
N VAL A 97 14.26 -46.35 -24.48
CA VAL A 97 14.87 -46.75 -25.75
C VAL A 97 15.95 -47.82 -25.52
N GLY A 98 16.78 -47.65 -24.49
CA GLY A 98 17.78 -48.65 -24.12
C GLY A 98 17.16 -50.01 -23.76
N ALA A 99 16.06 -50.00 -22.98
CA ALA A 99 15.34 -51.21 -22.61
C ALA A 99 14.71 -51.92 -23.82
N ILE A 100 14.12 -51.17 -24.75
CA ILE A 100 13.53 -51.72 -25.98
C ILE A 100 14.61 -52.41 -26.83
N ILE A 101 15.74 -51.75 -27.06
CA ILE A 101 16.87 -52.32 -27.83
C ILE A 101 17.38 -53.60 -27.18
N ALA A 102 17.53 -53.62 -25.86
CA ALA A 102 17.96 -54.81 -25.12
C ALA A 102 16.97 -55.97 -25.29
N LEU A 103 15.67 -55.71 -25.13
CA LEU A 103 14.62 -56.73 -25.29
C LEU A 103 14.58 -57.29 -26.72
N THR A 104 14.67 -56.44 -27.75
CA THR A 104 14.72 -56.89 -29.16
C THR A 104 15.96 -57.74 -29.45
N GLY A 105 17.11 -57.36 -28.89
CA GLY A 105 18.35 -58.14 -29.01
C GLY A 105 18.21 -59.53 -28.39
N ILE A 106 17.68 -59.62 -27.16
CA ILE A 106 17.44 -60.90 -26.47
C ILE A 106 16.47 -61.77 -27.27
N PHE A 107 15.35 -61.21 -27.74
CA PHE A 107 14.36 -61.93 -28.55
C PHE A 107 14.97 -62.55 -29.81
N SER A 108 15.84 -61.80 -30.50
CA SER A 108 16.52 -62.28 -31.71
C SER A 108 17.45 -63.47 -31.47
N ILE A 109 18.02 -63.59 -30.27
CA ILE A 109 18.86 -64.73 -29.87
C ILE A 109 17.97 -65.94 -29.59
N ILE A 110 16.88 -65.75 -28.85
CA ILE A 110 15.93 -66.83 -28.48
C ILE A 110 15.33 -67.48 -29.74
N VAL A 111 14.96 -66.71 -30.75
CA VAL A 111 14.35 -67.24 -31.98
C VAL A 111 15.34 -68.02 -32.87
N LYS A 112 16.65 -67.81 -32.71
CA LYS A 112 17.70 -68.49 -33.50
C LYS A 112 18.30 -69.73 -32.81
N LEU A 113 17.98 -69.95 -31.54
CA LEU A 113 18.28 -71.17 -30.78
C LEU A 113 17.25 -72.25 -31.09
#